data_AF-A0A8T5B8K5-F1
#
_entry.id   AF-A0A8T5B8K5-F1
#
_cell.length_a   1.000
_cell.length_b   1.000
_cell.length_c   1.000
_cell.angle_alpha   90.00
_cell.angle_beta   90.00
_cell.angle_gamma   90.00
#
_symmetry.space_group_name_H-M   'P 1'
#
loop_
_entity.id
_entity.type
_entity.pdbx_description
1 polymer ?
#
loop_
_entity_poly.entity_id
_entity_poly.type
_entity_poly.pdbx_seq_one_letter_code
_entity_poly.pdbx_strand_id
1 'polypeptide(L)'
;MICLGIESTADNLGVGVASSDGAILANEVSTYTPEKGGIHPREAARHHAMEIGEVIARALERAGLEAGDIDVVAFSRGPGLGPCLRTGATAARALASYLGVPLVGVNHCVAHIEIGRLSSGAEDPLTLYVSGGNTIVAGFEAGRYRVYGETLDIAVGNCLDVFAREAGLPYPGGPAVERMALKGERLIPLPYVVKGMDLSFTGLLTAALQELKRGCWRLEDLCYSLQEVAYAMLGEVTERALAHTRKPELLLTGGVAANRRLRSIIQSIAEEHGATPHYVPTGYATDNGAMIAWTGILAYTHGMTTPLERSHIDSDWRIDEVEVPWRKEGSKSELKIGRGEDAEPSGSKMVLISKGAEADLWLDEDWNGRRVIIKRRGKKSYRHPDLDEELRRYRTVHEAEIIHRAKRAGVSTPIIYQVDPEGKAIVMQYVEGVRVREALESLDHGDRVRLFRLIGVKAGRLHGAGIIHGDLTTSNIIWNGESPFFIDFGLAELSREAEKRGVDLHLMRRMLMSTHFPHVKELSTAFEEGYRSIMGAEAEEAIRKVREIERRGRYVKRENESDMDADG
;
A
#
# COMPACT_ATOMS: atom_id res chain seq x y z
N MET A 1 10.92 -18.72 26.38
CA MET A 1 10.79 -17.29 26.75
C MET A 1 9.34 -16.89 26.56
N ILE A 2 8.77 -16.19 27.53
CA ILE A 2 7.39 -15.74 27.55
C ILE A 2 7.34 -14.21 27.48
N CYS A 3 6.52 -13.67 26.58
CA CYS A 3 6.28 -12.24 26.48
C CYS A 3 4.82 -11.91 26.75
N LEU A 4 4.59 -10.87 27.55
CA LEU A 4 3.28 -10.24 27.72
C LEU A 4 3.22 -8.96 26.86
N GLY A 5 2.25 -8.89 25.96
CA GLY A 5 2.02 -7.76 25.06
C GLY A 5 0.79 -6.96 25.43
N ILE A 6 0.90 -5.62 25.46
CA ILE A 6 -0.20 -4.69 25.73
C ILE A 6 -0.52 -3.87 24.48
N GLU A 7 -1.73 -3.99 23.97
CA GLU A 7 -2.28 -3.22 22.86
C GLU A 7 -3.27 -2.17 23.38
N SER A 8 -3.05 -0.90 23.03
CA SER A 8 -3.87 0.21 23.51
C SER A 8 -3.92 1.40 22.54
N THR A 9 -3.85 1.16 21.23
CA THR A 9 -3.78 2.22 20.21
C THR A 9 -5.11 2.93 19.98
N ALA A 10 -6.24 2.22 20.13
CA ALA A 10 -7.57 2.70 19.78
C ALA A 10 -8.62 2.38 20.87
N ASP A 11 -9.79 1.88 20.48
CA ASP A 11 -10.90 1.50 21.35
C ASP A 11 -10.70 0.14 22.05
N ASN A 12 -9.86 -0.73 21.49
CA ASN A 12 -9.53 -2.02 22.09
C ASN A 12 -8.34 -1.89 23.06
N LEU A 13 -8.52 -2.43 24.25
CA LEU A 13 -7.46 -2.75 25.20
C LEU A 13 -7.19 -4.25 25.14
N GLY A 14 -6.05 -4.64 24.57
CA GLY A 14 -5.65 -6.03 24.44
C GLY A 14 -4.49 -6.39 25.36
N VAL A 15 -4.54 -7.55 26.01
CA VAL A 15 -3.38 -8.16 26.66
C VAL A 15 -3.23 -9.59 26.16
N GLY A 16 -2.05 -9.91 25.63
CA GLY A 16 -1.74 -11.23 25.10
C GLY A 16 -0.47 -11.77 25.70
N VAL A 17 -0.37 -13.10 25.73
CA VAL A 17 0.81 -13.82 26.19
C VAL A 17 1.25 -14.76 25.09
N ALA A 18 2.50 -14.63 24.67
CA ALA A 18 3.09 -15.46 23.63
C ALA A 18 4.38 -16.13 24.13
N SER A 19 4.69 -17.29 23.57
CA SER A 19 5.94 -18.02 23.79
C SER A 19 6.86 -17.91 22.57
N SER A 20 8.17 -18.01 22.80
CA SER A 20 9.21 -17.90 21.76
C SER A 20 9.14 -18.97 20.67
N ASP A 21 8.38 -20.05 20.88
CA ASP A 21 8.08 -21.07 19.88
C ASP A 21 6.90 -20.71 18.97
N GLY A 22 6.26 -19.56 19.17
CA GLY A 22 5.11 -19.09 18.40
C GLY A 22 3.75 -19.46 19.00
N ALA A 23 3.71 -20.12 20.16
CA ALA A 23 2.44 -20.41 20.83
C ALA A 23 1.81 -19.14 21.43
N ILE A 24 0.53 -18.89 21.14
CA ILE A 24 -0.27 -17.85 21.80
C ILE A 24 -1.00 -18.48 22.99
N LEU A 25 -0.56 -18.17 24.20
CA LEU A 25 -1.07 -18.75 25.45
C LEU A 25 -2.33 -18.04 25.96
N ALA A 26 -2.41 -16.72 25.74
CA ALA A 26 -3.60 -15.93 26.06
C ALA A 26 -3.75 -14.75 25.10
N ASN A 27 -5.00 -14.33 24.91
CA ASN A 27 -5.35 -13.14 24.13
C ASN A 27 -6.68 -12.58 24.64
N GLU A 28 -6.60 -11.66 25.60
CA GLU A 28 -7.75 -11.00 26.22
C GLU A 28 -7.94 -9.62 25.63
N VAL A 29 -9.21 -9.25 25.38
CA VAL A 29 -9.56 -7.94 24.81
C VAL A 29 -10.73 -7.35 25.61
N SER A 30 -10.62 -6.09 26.00
CA SER A 30 -11.71 -5.27 26.52
C SER A 30 -11.93 -4.10 25.56
N THR A 31 -13.14 -3.96 25.04
CA THR A 31 -13.46 -2.96 23.99
C THR A 31 -14.31 -1.84 24.56
N TYR A 32 -13.84 -0.59 24.42
CA TYR A 32 -14.65 0.58 24.70
C TYR A 32 -15.72 0.75 23.61
N THR A 33 -16.98 0.70 24.00
CA THR A 33 -18.11 0.98 23.09
C THR A 33 -18.71 2.35 23.45
N PRO A 34 -18.66 3.35 22.55
CA PRO A 34 -19.25 4.66 22.83
C PRO A 34 -20.78 4.57 22.87
N GLU A 35 -21.42 5.29 23.81
CA GLU A 35 -22.88 5.34 23.91
C GLU A 35 -23.53 6.05 22.71
N LYS A 36 -22.87 7.09 22.18
CA LYS A 36 -23.27 7.86 20.98
C LYS A 36 -22.05 8.41 20.26
N GLY A 37 -22.10 8.40 18.92
CA GLY A 37 -21.05 9.00 18.08
C GLY A 37 -19.87 8.07 17.81
N GLY A 38 -18.69 8.65 17.53
CA GLY A 38 -17.44 7.92 17.31
C GLY A 38 -16.62 7.76 18.59
N ILE A 39 -15.45 7.13 18.48
CA ILE A 39 -14.54 6.90 19.60
C ILE A 39 -14.06 8.26 20.15
N HIS A 40 -14.34 8.54 21.42
CA HIS A 40 -13.82 9.73 22.09
C HIS A 40 -12.47 9.42 22.78
N PRO A 41 -11.33 10.00 22.34
CA PRO A 41 -10.00 9.55 22.78
C PRO A 41 -9.77 9.59 24.30
N ARG A 42 -10.38 10.55 25.01
CA ARG A 42 -10.25 10.64 26.46
C ARG A 42 -11.07 9.58 27.20
N GLU A 43 -12.21 9.17 26.64
CA GLU A 43 -13.07 8.17 27.27
C GLU A 43 -12.50 6.77 27.06
N ALA A 44 -12.02 6.47 25.85
CA ALA A 44 -11.27 5.25 25.56
C ALA A 44 -10.04 5.12 26.48
N ALA A 45 -9.24 6.19 26.62
CA ALA A 45 -8.10 6.17 27.53
C ALA A 45 -8.48 5.96 29.01
N ARG A 46 -9.65 6.46 29.45
CA ARG A 46 -10.18 6.25 30.81
C ARG A 46 -10.63 4.80 31.00
N HIS A 47 -11.32 4.21 30.02
CA HIS A 47 -11.65 2.80 30.01
C HIS A 47 -10.38 1.96 30.15
N HIS A 48 -9.36 2.22 29.32
CA HIS A 48 -8.07 1.51 29.40
C HIS A 48 -7.45 1.60 30.79
N ALA A 49 -7.47 2.77 31.41
CA ALA A 49 -6.88 2.97 32.74
C ALA A 49 -7.64 2.22 33.86
N MET A 50 -8.95 2.05 33.72
CA MET A 50 -9.79 1.30 34.67
C MET A 50 -9.62 -0.21 34.51
N GLU A 51 -9.52 -0.69 33.28
CA GLU A 51 -9.60 -2.12 32.95
C GLU A 51 -8.24 -2.82 32.91
N ILE A 52 -7.14 -2.12 32.61
CA ILE A 52 -5.84 -2.75 32.27
C ILE A 52 -5.34 -3.74 33.32
N GLY A 53 -5.52 -3.46 34.62
CA GLY A 53 -5.12 -4.37 35.68
C GLY A 53 -5.89 -5.69 35.65
N GLU A 54 -7.20 -5.63 35.40
CA GLU A 54 -8.05 -6.81 35.30
C GLU A 54 -7.76 -7.61 34.03
N VAL A 55 -7.56 -6.93 32.88
CA VAL A 55 -7.23 -7.62 31.62
C VAL A 55 -5.88 -8.34 31.73
N ILE A 56 -4.87 -7.74 32.40
CA ILE A 56 -3.59 -8.41 32.67
C ILE A 56 -3.80 -9.66 33.54
N ALA A 57 -4.57 -9.56 34.62
CA ALA A 57 -4.84 -10.70 35.51
C ALA A 57 -5.52 -11.85 34.77
N ARG A 58 -6.56 -11.56 33.97
CA ARG A 58 -7.26 -12.58 33.15
C ARG A 58 -6.34 -13.22 32.12
N ALA A 59 -5.44 -12.46 31.50
CA ALA A 59 -4.49 -12.99 30.52
C ALA A 59 -3.48 -13.97 31.17
N LEU A 60 -2.97 -13.65 32.35
CA LEU A 60 -2.08 -14.54 33.11
C LEU A 60 -2.81 -15.81 33.58
N GLU A 61 -4.02 -15.66 34.12
CA GLU A 61 -4.87 -16.79 34.53
C GLU A 61 -5.14 -17.73 33.35
N ARG A 62 -5.52 -17.18 32.19
CA ARG A 62 -5.80 -17.96 30.98
C ARG A 62 -4.55 -18.65 30.41
N ALA A 63 -3.39 -18.02 30.53
CA ALA A 63 -2.11 -18.62 30.15
C ALA A 63 -1.66 -19.70 31.16
N GLY A 64 -2.25 -19.75 32.36
CA GLY A 64 -1.82 -20.63 33.44
C GLY A 64 -0.45 -20.23 33.99
N LEU A 65 -0.13 -18.93 34.01
CA LEU A 65 1.16 -18.39 34.40
C LEU A 65 1.04 -17.42 35.58
N GLU A 66 2.10 -17.33 36.37
CA GLU A 66 2.26 -16.30 37.37
C GLU A 66 3.01 -15.09 36.77
N ALA A 67 2.91 -13.92 37.42
CA ALA A 67 3.57 -12.71 36.92
C ALA A 67 5.10 -12.85 36.82
N GLY A 68 5.70 -13.71 37.65
CA GLY A 68 7.14 -14.00 37.64
C GLY A 68 7.61 -14.86 36.47
N ASP A 69 6.70 -15.49 35.73
CA ASP A 69 7.03 -16.31 34.55
C ASP A 69 7.25 -15.47 33.28
N ILE A 70 6.95 -14.17 33.33
CA ILE A 70 7.09 -13.25 32.20
C ILE A 70 8.55 -12.83 32.07
N ASP A 71 9.15 -13.08 30.90
CA ASP A 71 10.54 -12.72 30.61
C ASP A 71 10.68 -11.33 29.97
N VAL A 72 9.64 -10.86 29.28
CA VAL A 72 9.65 -9.60 28.51
C VAL A 72 8.25 -8.98 28.50
N VAL A 73 8.18 -7.65 28.63
CA VAL A 73 6.94 -6.90 28.43
C VAL A 73 7.03 -6.10 27.13
N ALA A 74 6.05 -6.28 26.25
CA ALA A 74 5.91 -5.53 25.02
C ALA A 74 4.68 -4.62 25.05
N PHE A 75 4.73 -3.48 24.35
CA PHE A 75 3.58 -2.58 24.25
C PHE A 75 3.47 -1.94 22.87
N SER A 76 2.24 -1.66 22.45
CA SER A 76 1.97 -0.86 21.25
C SER A 76 2.45 0.58 21.47
N ARG A 77 3.59 0.94 20.89
CA ARG A 77 4.17 2.28 21.02
C ARG A 77 3.55 3.27 20.01
N GLY A 78 3.04 2.76 18.90
CA GLY A 78 2.43 3.54 17.83
C GLY A 78 2.28 2.77 16.51
N PRO A 79 1.59 3.34 15.51
CA PRO A 79 0.83 4.60 15.57
C PRO A 79 -0.50 4.42 16.34
N GLY A 80 -1.17 5.52 16.69
CA GLY A 80 -2.47 5.44 17.40
C GLY A 80 -2.88 6.68 18.18
N LEU A 81 -4.00 6.59 18.90
CA LEU A 81 -4.56 7.69 19.70
C LEU A 81 -3.65 8.00 20.89
N GLY A 82 -3.02 9.18 20.86
CA GLY A 82 -2.06 9.61 21.89
C GLY A 82 -2.50 9.42 23.36
N PRO A 83 -3.75 9.75 23.76
CA PRO A 83 -4.22 9.46 25.11
C PRO A 83 -4.21 7.97 25.47
N CYS A 84 -4.65 7.10 24.57
CA CYS A 84 -4.73 5.65 24.78
C CYS A 84 -3.33 5.03 24.82
N LEU A 85 -2.46 5.42 23.88
CA LEU A 85 -1.05 5.02 23.84
C LEU A 85 -0.32 5.35 25.15
N ARG A 86 -0.55 6.55 25.71
CA ARG A 86 0.07 6.94 27.00
C ARG A 86 -0.40 6.06 28.16
N THR A 87 -1.66 5.67 28.18
CA THR A 87 -2.20 4.77 29.21
C THR A 87 -1.52 3.40 29.15
N GLY A 88 -1.51 2.74 27.98
CA GLY A 88 -0.88 1.42 27.84
C GLY A 88 0.63 1.46 28.07
N ALA A 89 1.34 2.46 27.53
CA ALA A 89 2.77 2.62 27.77
C ALA A 89 3.11 2.85 29.25
N THR A 90 2.22 3.47 30.03
CA THR A 90 2.42 3.65 31.47
C THR A 90 2.27 2.34 32.23
N ALA A 91 1.25 1.54 31.91
CA ALA A 91 1.08 0.23 32.50
C ALA A 91 2.22 -0.73 32.14
N ALA A 92 2.65 -0.75 30.87
CA ALA A 92 3.76 -1.57 30.41
C ALA A 92 5.07 -1.25 31.13
N ARG A 93 5.39 0.05 31.27
CA ARG A 93 6.57 0.50 32.04
C ARG A 93 6.50 0.10 33.51
N ALA A 94 5.33 0.26 34.13
CA ALA A 94 5.13 -0.11 35.53
C ALA A 94 5.32 -1.62 35.73
N LEU A 95 4.74 -2.44 34.86
CA LEU A 95 4.86 -3.89 34.90
C LEU A 95 6.30 -4.37 34.66
N ALA A 96 6.95 -3.86 33.61
CA ALA A 96 8.33 -4.21 33.29
C ALA A 96 9.29 -3.85 34.43
N SER A 97 9.11 -2.65 35.02
CA SER A 97 9.91 -2.17 36.15
C SER A 97 9.68 -3.02 37.42
N TYR A 98 8.42 -3.36 37.72
CA TYR A 98 8.08 -4.18 38.87
C TYR A 98 8.67 -5.60 38.77
N LEU A 99 8.62 -6.21 37.59
CA LEU A 99 9.16 -7.55 37.35
C LEU A 99 10.67 -7.57 37.13
N GLY A 100 11.30 -6.41 36.90
CA GLY A 100 12.72 -6.32 36.57
C GLY A 100 13.07 -6.90 35.20
N VAL A 101 12.15 -6.82 34.24
CA VAL A 101 12.29 -7.43 32.90
C VAL A 101 12.38 -6.38 31.78
N PRO A 102 12.97 -6.73 30.62
CA PRO A 102 13.06 -5.82 29.49
C PRO A 102 11.70 -5.35 28.97
N LEU A 103 11.68 -4.08 28.54
CA LEU A 103 10.54 -3.46 27.86
C LEU A 103 10.81 -3.36 26.35
N VAL A 104 9.81 -3.66 25.52
CA VAL A 104 9.90 -3.56 24.06
C VAL A 104 8.75 -2.74 23.49
N GLY A 105 9.07 -1.63 22.83
CA GLY A 105 8.10 -0.85 22.06
C GLY A 105 7.88 -1.47 20.68
N VAL A 106 6.63 -1.79 20.38
CA VAL A 106 6.22 -2.48 19.15
C VAL A 106 5.43 -1.52 18.25
N ASN A 107 5.73 -1.55 16.96
CA ASN A 107 4.92 -0.85 15.95
C ASN A 107 3.66 -1.67 15.67
N HIS A 108 2.50 -1.05 15.84
CA HIS A 108 1.19 -1.67 15.72
C HIS A 108 0.93 -2.23 14.31
N CYS A 109 1.30 -1.50 13.26
CA CYS A 109 1.11 -1.95 11.88
C CYS A 109 2.01 -3.15 11.56
N VAL A 110 3.26 -3.15 12.02
CA VAL A 110 4.14 -4.33 11.91
C VAL A 110 3.53 -5.53 12.63
N ALA A 111 2.97 -5.31 13.83
CA ALA A 111 2.38 -6.39 14.62
C ALA A 111 1.21 -7.09 13.91
N HIS A 112 0.34 -6.33 13.24
CA HIS A 112 -0.75 -6.86 12.40
C HIS A 112 -0.24 -7.78 11.27
N ILE A 113 0.91 -7.47 10.69
CA ILE A 113 1.53 -8.30 9.64
C ILE A 113 2.16 -9.54 10.27
N GLU A 114 2.95 -9.40 11.34
CA GLU A 114 3.69 -10.51 11.94
C GLU A 114 2.79 -11.56 12.60
N ILE A 115 1.69 -11.15 13.26
CA ILE A 115 0.70 -12.11 13.76
C ILE A 115 -0.04 -12.81 12.62
N GLY A 116 -0.28 -12.09 11.52
CA GLY A 116 -0.91 -12.66 10.33
C GLY A 116 -0.04 -13.73 9.70
N ARG A 117 1.27 -13.48 9.61
CA ARG A 117 2.25 -14.47 9.15
C ARG A 117 2.31 -15.70 10.06
N LEU A 118 2.40 -15.50 11.37
CA LEU A 118 2.44 -16.60 12.33
C LEU A 118 1.18 -17.48 12.21
N SER A 119 0.01 -16.85 12.18
CA SER A 119 -1.27 -17.57 12.20
C SER A 119 -1.67 -18.21 10.87
N SER A 120 -1.20 -17.66 9.74
CA SER A 120 -1.54 -18.16 8.40
C SER A 120 -0.43 -18.96 7.72
N GLY A 121 0.78 -18.96 8.28
CA GLY A 121 1.96 -19.56 7.67
C GLY A 121 2.57 -18.76 6.51
N ALA A 122 2.11 -17.53 6.24
CA ALA A 122 2.65 -16.69 5.17
C ALA A 122 4.13 -16.33 5.44
N GLU A 123 5.01 -16.64 4.50
CA GLU A 123 6.44 -16.39 4.62
C GLU A 123 6.83 -15.00 4.15
N ASP A 124 6.46 -14.61 2.92
CA ASP A 124 6.80 -13.32 2.32
C ASP A 124 5.62 -12.68 1.55
N PRO A 125 4.55 -12.29 2.25
CA PRO A 125 3.37 -11.74 1.62
C PRO A 125 3.51 -10.26 1.24
N LEU A 126 2.79 -9.88 0.19
CA LEU A 126 2.24 -8.53 0.06
C LEU A 126 0.96 -8.46 0.90
N THR A 127 0.91 -7.57 1.88
CA THR A 127 -0.18 -7.48 2.84
C THR A 127 -1.11 -6.32 2.54
N LEU A 128 -2.41 -6.60 2.40
CA LEU A 128 -3.47 -5.59 2.51
C LEU A 128 -3.94 -5.54 3.96
N TYR A 129 -3.65 -4.43 4.64
CA TYR A 129 -4.07 -4.15 6.02
C TYR A 129 -5.21 -3.13 6.03
N VAL A 130 -6.40 -3.56 6.44
CA VAL A 130 -7.62 -2.75 6.45
C VAL A 130 -8.35 -2.81 7.80
N SER A 131 -8.34 -1.69 8.53
CA SER A 131 -9.01 -1.54 9.83
C SER A 131 -9.87 -0.27 9.86
N GLY A 132 -10.42 0.06 11.03
CA GLY A 132 -11.09 1.35 11.27
C GLY A 132 -10.15 2.55 11.10
N GLY A 133 -8.85 2.37 11.39
CA GLY A 133 -7.85 3.44 11.34
C GLY A 133 -6.85 3.34 10.20
N ASN A 134 -6.68 2.18 9.58
CA ASN A 134 -5.64 1.93 8.58
C ASN A 134 -6.21 1.36 7.27
N THR A 135 -5.64 1.78 6.15
CA THR A 135 -5.83 1.15 4.84
C THR A 135 -4.51 1.26 4.09
N ILE A 136 -3.75 0.16 4.09
CA ILE A 136 -2.36 0.13 3.63
C ILE A 136 -2.12 -1.16 2.86
N VAL A 137 -1.42 -1.08 1.73
CA VAL A 137 -0.80 -2.20 1.05
C VAL A 137 0.71 -2.14 1.26
N ALA A 138 1.26 -3.13 1.97
CA ALA A 138 2.66 -3.13 2.38
C ALA A 138 3.35 -4.47 2.12
N GLY A 139 4.66 -4.44 1.86
CA GLY A 139 5.46 -5.65 1.67
C GLY A 139 6.88 -5.47 2.17
N PHE A 140 7.51 -6.56 2.61
CA PHE A 140 8.87 -6.51 3.16
C PHE A 140 9.92 -6.34 2.05
N GLU A 141 10.77 -5.32 2.17
CA GLU A 141 11.87 -5.05 1.23
C GLU A 141 12.96 -4.20 1.91
N ALA A 142 14.24 -4.55 1.70
CA ALA A 142 15.40 -3.82 2.21
C ALA A 142 15.35 -3.59 3.74
N GLY A 143 15.05 -4.65 4.51
CA GLY A 143 15.09 -4.63 5.97
C GLY A 143 13.87 -4.03 6.65
N ARG A 144 12.86 -3.55 5.90
CA ARG A 144 11.67 -2.88 6.43
C ARG A 144 10.40 -3.28 5.68
N TYR A 145 9.23 -3.08 6.29
CA TYR A 145 7.97 -3.12 5.56
C TYR A 145 7.76 -1.79 4.85
N ARG A 146 7.55 -1.83 3.53
CA ARG A 146 7.32 -0.64 2.71
C ARG A 146 5.86 -0.55 2.31
N VAL A 147 5.29 0.64 2.43
CA VAL A 147 3.98 0.98 1.88
C VAL A 147 4.09 1.18 0.37
N TYR A 148 3.31 0.40 -0.38
CA TYR A 148 3.15 0.54 -1.84
C TYR A 148 1.89 1.33 -2.20
N GLY A 149 0.88 1.33 -1.34
CA GLY A 149 -0.34 2.12 -1.50
C GLY A 149 -1.02 2.35 -0.17
N GLU A 150 -1.59 3.53 0.03
CA GLU A 150 -2.34 3.88 1.25
C GLU A 150 -3.57 4.74 0.93
N THR A 151 -4.44 4.90 1.93
CA THR A 151 -5.51 5.90 1.83
C THR A 151 -4.94 7.32 1.99
N LEU A 152 -5.41 8.24 1.16
CA LEU A 152 -5.04 9.66 1.22
C LEU A 152 -5.87 10.44 2.26
N ASP A 153 -6.94 9.83 2.79
CA ASP A 153 -7.87 10.51 3.70
C ASP A 153 -8.31 9.66 4.90
N ILE A 154 -9.41 8.95 4.80
CA ILE A 154 -9.97 8.10 5.86
C ILE A 154 -9.73 6.64 5.51
N ALA A 155 -9.61 5.77 6.51
CA ALA A 155 -9.57 4.33 6.26
C ALA A 155 -10.94 3.80 5.81
N VAL A 156 -10.92 2.66 5.10
CA VAL A 156 -12.16 2.01 4.62
C VAL A 156 -13.09 1.62 5.77
N GLY A 157 -12.55 1.19 6.92
CA GLY A 157 -13.35 0.86 8.09
C GLY A 157 -14.12 2.08 8.61
N ASN A 158 -13.44 3.21 8.77
CA ASN A 158 -14.09 4.47 9.15
C ASN A 158 -15.13 4.94 8.11
N CYS A 159 -14.87 4.76 6.81
CA CYS A 159 -15.85 5.04 5.77
C CYS A 159 -17.14 4.23 5.98
N LEU A 160 -17.01 2.93 6.26
CA LEU A 160 -18.15 2.04 6.52
C LEU A 160 -18.88 2.40 7.82
N ASP A 161 -18.14 2.71 8.89
CA ASP A 161 -18.71 3.06 10.19
C ASP A 161 -19.48 4.38 10.16
N VAL A 162 -18.93 5.41 9.48
CA VAL A 162 -19.63 6.69 9.31
C VAL A 162 -20.89 6.49 8.47
N PHE A 163 -20.81 5.76 7.35
CA PHE A 163 -21.99 5.49 6.53
C PHE A 163 -23.07 4.72 7.33
N ALA A 164 -22.68 3.67 8.05
CA ALA A 164 -23.59 2.87 8.86
C ALA A 164 -24.32 3.72 9.90
N ARG A 165 -23.59 4.59 10.60
CA ARG A 165 -24.17 5.50 11.59
C ARG A 165 -25.21 6.44 10.97
N GLU A 166 -24.89 7.09 9.86
CA GLU A 166 -25.81 8.01 9.18
C GLU A 166 -27.02 7.27 8.57
N ALA A 167 -26.86 5.99 8.20
CA ALA A 167 -27.93 5.12 7.73
C ALA A 167 -28.79 4.51 8.85
N GLY A 168 -28.49 4.80 10.12
CA GLY A 168 -29.21 4.24 11.27
C GLY A 168 -28.94 2.75 11.52
N LEU A 169 -27.81 2.23 11.03
CA LEU A 169 -27.36 0.86 11.24
C LEU A 169 -26.58 0.72 12.57
N PRO A 170 -26.61 -0.46 13.21
CA PRO A 170 -25.90 -0.68 14.47
C PRO A 170 -24.38 -0.70 14.29
N TYR A 171 -23.65 -0.30 15.33
CA TYR A 171 -22.20 -0.51 15.45
C TYR A 171 -21.91 -1.98 15.81
N PRO A 172 -20.83 -2.60 15.29
CA PRO A 172 -19.88 -2.09 14.30
C PRO A 172 -20.46 -1.99 12.88
N GLY A 173 -20.09 -0.94 12.15
CA GLY A 173 -20.70 -0.57 10.87
C GLY A 173 -20.36 -1.51 9.74
N GLY A 174 -19.11 -1.99 9.66
CA GLY A 174 -18.67 -2.93 8.62
C GLY A 174 -19.58 -4.17 8.48
N PRO A 175 -19.78 -4.98 9.54
CA PRO A 175 -20.71 -6.11 9.51
C PRO A 175 -22.17 -5.74 9.26
N ALA A 176 -22.62 -4.56 9.70
CA ALA A 176 -23.98 -4.11 9.47
C ALA A 176 -24.23 -3.76 7.99
N VAL A 177 -23.28 -3.07 7.35
CA VAL A 177 -23.32 -2.78 5.91
C VAL A 177 -23.25 -4.07 5.10
N GLU A 178 -22.40 -5.03 5.48
CA GLU A 178 -22.33 -6.34 4.79
C GLU A 178 -23.66 -7.09 4.81
N ARG A 179 -24.36 -7.12 5.95
CA ARG A 179 -25.67 -7.77 6.04
C ARG A 179 -26.74 -7.12 5.16
N MET A 180 -26.68 -5.81 4.97
CA MET A 180 -27.59 -5.09 4.08
C MET A 180 -27.21 -5.26 2.61
N ALA A 181 -25.91 -5.23 2.30
CA ALA A 181 -25.38 -5.42 0.96
C ALA A 181 -25.75 -6.79 0.35
N LEU A 182 -25.85 -7.84 1.16
CA LEU A 182 -26.31 -9.17 0.71
C LEU A 182 -27.73 -9.19 0.11
N LYS A 183 -28.54 -8.17 0.39
CA LYS A 183 -29.91 -8.02 -0.11
C LYS A 183 -30.03 -6.96 -1.21
N GLY A 184 -28.91 -6.34 -1.59
CA GLY A 184 -28.83 -5.39 -2.69
C GLY A 184 -28.80 -6.13 -4.02
N GLU A 185 -29.45 -5.57 -5.01
CA GLU A 185 -29.58 -6.14 -6.36
C GLU A 185 -29.07 -5.17 -7.43
N ARG A 186 -29.00 -3.87 -7.10
CA ARG A 186 -28.67 -2.81 -8.06
C ARG A 186 -27.39 -2.08 -7.68
N LEU A 187 -26.47 -1.98 -8.65
CA LEU A 187 -25.32 -1.08 -8.54
C LEU A 187 -25.75 0.37 -8.81
N ILE A 188 -25.51 1.24 -7.83
CA ILE A 188 -25.72 2.69 -7.90
C ILE A 188 -24.37 3.32 -8.26
N PRO A 189 -24.32 4.22 -9.27
CA PRO A 189 -23.09 4.90 -9.64
C PRO A 189 -22.55 5.73 -8.47
N LEU A 190 -21.36 5.37 -8.00
CA LEU A 190 -20.61 6.07 -6.95
C LEU A 190 -19.19 6.36 -7.46
N PRO A 191 -18.52 7.42 -6.95
CA PRO A 191 -17.22 7.82 -7.47
C PRO A 191 -16.14 6.79 -7.13
N TYR A 192 -15.37 6.39 -8.16
CA TYR A 192 -14.24 5.48 -8.04
C TYR A 192 -12.93 6.28 -8.03
N VAL A 193 -12.26 6.39 -6.88
CA VAL A 193 -11.13 7.31 -6.70
C VAL A 193 -9.85 6.56 -6.35
N VAL A 194 -9.17 6.07 -7.38
CA VAL A 194 -7.81 5.52 -7.29
C VAL A 194 -6.84 6.43 -8.05
N LYS A 195 -5.74 6.80 -7.39
CA LYS A 195 -4.71 7.72 -7.90
C LYS A 195 -3.36 7.03 -7.81
N GLY A 196 -2.84 6.50 -8.92
CA GLY A 196 -1.63 5.68 -8.89
C GLY A 196 -1.83 4.41 -8.06
N MET A 197 -1.09 4.25 -6.97
CA MET A 197 -1.29 3.15 -6.01
C MET A 197 -2.04 3.59 -4.74
N ASP A 198 -2.51 4.83 -4.67
CA ASP A 198 -3.26 5.34 -3.52
C ASP A 198 -4.75 5.47 -3.83
N LEU A 199 -5.55 5.65 -2.79
CA LEU A 199 -7.01 5.74 -2.89
C LEU A 199 -7.58 6.77 -1.92
N SER A 200 -8.84 7.17 -2.13
CA SER A 200 -9.54 8.13 -1.27
C SER A 200 -11.00 7.74 -1.11
N PHE A 201 -11.48 7.66 0.14
CA PHE A 201 -12.84 7.25 0.45
C PHE A 201 -13.77 8.41 0.81
N THR A 202 -13.26 9.62 1.08
CA THR A 202 -14.12 10.76 1.45
C THR A 202 -15.12 11.12 0.34
N GLY A 203 -14.67 11.11 -0.92
CA GLY A 203 -15.53 11.36 -2.08
C GLY A 203 -16.63 10.30 -2.21
N LEU A 204 -16.25 9.03 -2.03
CA LEU A 204 -17.17 7.89 -2.04
C LEU A 204 -18.21 7.99 -0.92
N LEU A 205 -17.77 8.24 0.31
CA LEU A 205 -18.64 8.42 1.48
C LEU A 205 -19.60 9.57 1.28
N THR A 206 -19.11 10.73 0.82
CA THR A 206 -19.94 11.92 0.63
C THR A 206 -21.03 11.67 -0.41
N ALA A 207 -20.69 11.04 -1.54
CA ALA A 207 -21.66 10.67 -2.57
C ALA A 207 -22.69 9.66 -2.05
N ALA A 208 -22.26 8.61 -1.33
CA ALA A 208 -23.17 7.64 -0.73
C ALA A 208 -24.13 8.29 0.28
N LEU A 209 -23.65 9.21 1.13
CA LEU A 209 -24.49 9.95 2.07
C LEU A 209 -25.46 10.92 1.38
N GLN A 210 -25.08 11.50 0.24
CA GLN A 210 -25.99 12.31 -0.56
C GLN A 210 -27.13 11.46 -1.14
N GLU A 211 -26.81 10.29 -1.71
CA GLU A 211 -27.82 9.37 -2.24
C GLU A 211 -28.73 8.81 -1.13
N LEU A 212 -28.18 8.54 0.05
CA LEU A 212 -28.94 8.17 1.25
C LEU A 212 -29.95 9.27 1.61
N LYS A 213 -29.52 10.54 1.65
CA LYS A 213 -30.39 11.70 1.98
C LYS A 213 -31.45 11.95 0.91
N ARG A 214 -31.16 11.67 -0.36
CA ARG A 214 -32.14 11.77 -1.45
C ARG A 214 -33.27 10.76 -1.31
N GLY A 215 -33.01 9.61 -0.69
CA GLY A 215 -34.01 8.57 -0.43
C GLY A 215 -34.58 7.93 -1.71
N CYS A 216 -33.88 8.05 -2.84
CA CYS A 216 -34.33 7.49 -4.12
C CYS A 216 -33.99 6.00 -4.29
N TRP A 217 -33.19 5.46 -3.37
CA TRP A 217 -32.64 4.10 -3.45
C TRP A 217 -32.98 3.31 -2.20
N ARG A 218 -33.06 1.98 -2.37
CA ARG A 218 -33.11 1.06 -1.24
C ARG A 218 -31.78 1.11 -0.48
N LEU A 219 -31.84 1.04 0.84
CA LEU A 219 -30.63 1.05 1.67
C LEU A 219 -29.72 -0.15 1.35
N GLU A 220 -30.32 -1.30 1.04
CA GLU A 220 -29.61 -2.52 0.63
C GLU A 220 -28.77 -2.30 -0.64
N ASP A 221 -29.34 -1.66 -1.66
CA ASP A 221 -28.64 -1.35 -2.92
C ASP A 221 -27.50 -0.35 -2.69
N LEU A 222 -27.70 0.61 -1.78
CA LEU A 222 -26.67 1.58 -1.43
C LEU A 222 -25.51 0.96 -0.64
N CYS A 223 -25.81 0.05 0.29
CA CYS A 223 -24.81 -0.73 1.02
C CYS A 223 -24.02 -1.64 0.06
N TYR A 224 -24.72 -2.30 -0.86
CA TYR A 224 -24.12 -3.13 -1.91
C TYR A 224 -23.17 -2.31 -2.79
N SER A 225 -23.63 -1.16 -3.29
CA SER A 225 -22.85 -0.29 -4.16
C SER A 225 -21.63 0.30 -3.46
N LEU A 226 -21.78 0.71 -2.19
CA LEU A 226 -20.68 1.19 -1.38
C LEU A 226 -19.60 0.11 -1.22
N GLN A 227 -19.99 -1.13 -0.93
CA GLN A 227 -19.05 -2.25 -0.81
C GLN A 227 -18.38 -2.60 -2.13
N GLU A 228 -19.13 -2.75 -3.22
CA GLU A 228 -18.56 -3.08 -4.53
C GLU A 228 -17.54 -2.03 -4.98
N VAL A 229 -17.85 -0.75 -4.84
CA VAL A 229 -16.93 0.32 -5.23
C VAL A 229 -15.72 0.38 -4.29
N ALA A 230 -15.92 0.41 -2.97
CA ALA A 230 -14.81 0.51 -2.02
C ALA A 230 -13.85 -0.69 -2.12
N TYR A 231 -14.38 -1.91 -2.24
CA TYR A 231 -13.55 -3.11 -2.28
C TYR A 231 -12.94 -3.35 -3.65
N ALA A 232 -13.57 -2.92 -4.74
CA ALA A 232 -12.92 -2.89 -6.05
C ALA A 232 -11.71 -1.95 -6.06
N MET A 233 -11.81 -0.77 -5.42
CA MET A 233 -10.68 0.15 -5.24
C MET A 233 -9.51 -0.48 -4.47
N LEU A 234 -9.81 -1.16 -3.35
CA LEU A 234 -8.80 -1.91 -2.58
C LEU A 234 -8.16 -3.02 -3.41
N GLY A 235 -8.98 -3.79 -4.14
CA GLY A 235 -8.53 -4.87 -5.01
C GLY A 235 -7.59 -4.36 -6.09
N GLU A 236 -7.93 -3.24 -6.73
CA GLU A 236 -7.10 -2.64 -7.76
C GLU A 236 -5.72 -2.19 -7.24
N VAL A 237 -5.69 -1.48 -6.11
CA VAL A 237 -4.41 -1.05 -5.50
C VAL A 237 -3.57 -2.25 -5.10
N THR A 238 -4.20 -3.28 -4.54
CA THR A 238 -3.54 -4.54 -4.16
C THR A 238 -2.97 -5.26 -5.39
N GLU A 239 -3.74 -5.33 -6.47
CA GLU A 239 -3.32 -5.95 -7.72
C GLU A 239 -2.13 -5.20 -8.36
N ARG A 240 -2.18 -3.87 -8.40
CA ARG A 240 -1.09 -3.01 -8.91
C ARG A 240 0.19 -3.25 -8.10
N ALA A 241 0.09 -3.26 -6.78
CA ALA A 241 1.22 -3.53 -5.90
C ALA A 241 1.75 -4.97 -6.04
N LEU A 242 0.88 -5.97 -6.23
CA LEU A 242 1.27 -7.37 -6.44
C LEU A 242 2.08 -7.53 -7.74
N ALA A 243 1.59 -6.95 -8.84
CA ALA A 243 2.29 -6.98 -10.12
C ALA A 243 3.65 -6.25 -10.06
N HIS A 244 3.73 -5.16 -9.29
CA HIS A 244 4.97 -4.40 -9.08
C HIS A 244 6.00 -5.18 -8.24
N THR A 245 5.56 -5.73 -7.11
CA THR A 245 6.45 -6.38 -6.12
C THR A 245 6.79 -7.81 -6.46
N ARG A 246 5.92 -8.47 -7.22
CA ARG A 246 6.00 -9.88 -7.59
C ARG A 246 6.08 -10.85 -6.41
N LYS A 247 5.44 -10.48 -5.29
CA LYS A 247 5.38 -11.33 -4.11
C LYS A 247 4.56 -12.61 -4.41
N PRO A 248 4.98 -13.78 -3.91
CA PRO A 248 4.29 -15.04 -4.17
C PRO A 248 3.02 -15.22 -3.33
N GLU A 249 2.81 -14.37 -2.33
CA GLU A 249 1.74 -14.51 -1.35
C GLU A 249 1.02 -13.17 -1.17
N LEU A 250 -0.27 -13.23 -0.88
CA LEU A 250 -1.11 -12.12 -0.46
C LEU A 250 -1.62 -12.38 0.95
N LEU A 251 -1.50 -11.41 1.85
CA LEU A 251 -2.05 -11.50 3.21
C LEU A 251 -3.11 -10.43 3.41
N LEU A 252 -4.30 -10.83 3.87
CA LEU A 252 -5.37 -9.90 4.24
C LEU A 252 -5.53 -9.86 5.77
N THR A 253 -5.30 -8.69 6.37
CA THR A 253 -5.37 -8.46 7.83
C THR A 253 -6.14 -7.18 8.19
N GLY A 254 -6.45 -6.99 9.47
CA GLY A 254 -7.26 -5.89 9.99
C GLY A 254 -8.75 -6.25 10.16
N GLY A 255 -9.49 -5.45 10.93
CA GLY A 255 -10.90 -5.75 11.27
C GLY A 255 -11.84 -5.87 10.05
N VAL A 256 -11.52 -5.21 8.93
CA VAL A 256 -12.31 -5.29 7.69
C VAL A 256 -12.00 -6.56 6.90
N ALA A 257 -10.90 -7.27 7.21
CA ALA A 257 -10.51 -8.54 6.58
C ALA A 257 -11.53 -9.67 6.78
N ALA A 258 -12.46 -9.54 7.74
CA ALA A 258 -13.52 -10.50 7.98
C ALA A 258 -14.61 -10.48 6.88
N ASN A 259 -14.71 -9.39 6.10
CA ASN A 259 -15.73 -9.23 5.09
C ASN A 259 -15.57 -10.26 3.96
N ARG A 260 -16.65 -11.00 3.65
CA ARG A 260 -16.62 -12.11 2.69
C ARG A 260 -16.41 -11.63 1.27
N ARG A 261 -16.99 -10.47 0.91
CA ARG A 261 -16.84 -9.92 -0.43
C ARG A 261 -15.40 -9.48 -0.68
N LEU A 262 -14.77 -8.78 0.26
CA LEU A 262 -13.36 -8.42 0.16
C LEU A 262 -12.46 -9.66 0.04
N ARG A 263 -12.69 -10.71 0.84
CA ARG A 263 -11.97 -11.98 0.71
C ARG A 263 -12.10 -12.58 -0.70
N SER A 264 -13.30 -12.57 -1.28
CA SER A 264 -13.50 -13.07 -2.65
C SER A 264 -12.70 -12.29 -3.69
N ILE A 265 -12.55 -10.98 -3.52
CA ILE A 265 -11.76 -10.13 -4.42
C ILE A 265 -10.27 -10.47 -4.31
N ILE A 266 -9.75 -10.62 -3.09
CA ILE A 266 -8.35 -11.00 -2.87
C ILE A 266 -8.07 -12.40 -3.40
N GLN A 267 -9.00 -13.34 -3.25
CA GLN A 267 -8.92 -14.68 -3.82
C GLN A 267 -8.77 -14.62 -5.35
N SER A 268 -9.64 -13.88 -6.03
CA SER A 268 -9.59 -13.72 -7.49
C SER A 268 -8.28 -13.09 -7.97
N ILE A 269 -7.77 -12.07 -7.28
CA ILE A 269 -6.48 -11.45 -7.63
C ILE A 269 -5.34 -12.45 -7.44
N ALA A 270 -5.34 -13.21 -6.35
CA ALA A 270 -4.32 -14.21 -6.08
C ALA A 270 -4.30 -15.29 -7.17
N GLU A 271 -5.46 -15.79 -7.57
CA GLU A 271 -5.63 -16.78 -8.65
C GLU A 271 -5.16 -16.24 -10.02
N GLU A 272 -5.53 -15.00 -10.37
CA GLU A 272 -5.14 -14.36 -11.64
C GLU A 272 -3.62 -14.18 -11.76
N HIS A 273 -2.93 -13.95 -10.65
CA HIS A 273 -1.47 -13.71 -10.62
C HIS A 273 -0.66 -14.96 -10.24
N GLY A 274 -1.30 -16.04 -9.76
CA GLY A 274 -0.60 -17.23 -9.27
C GLY A 274 0.07 -17.04 -7.91
N ALA A 275 -0.50 -16.16 -7.07
CA ALA A 275 -0.09 -15.96 -5.69
C ALA A 275 -0.97 -16.78 -4.73
N THR A 276 -0.47 -17.07 -3.52
CA THR A 276 -1.23 -17.75 -2.47
C THR A 276 -1.93 -16.74 -1.55
N PRO A 277 -3.27 -16.75 -1.42
CA PRO A 277 -3.96 -15.87 -0.50
C PRO A 277 -3.99 -16.45 0.92
N HIS A 278 -3.69 -15.60 1.89
CA HIS A 278 -3.73 -15.87 3.33
C HIS A 278 -4.68 -14.88 4.01
N TYR A 279 -5.49 -15.39 4.93
CA TYR A 279 -6.47 -14.59 5.67
C TYR A 279 -6.21 -14.73 7.16
N VAL A 280 -6.04 -13.61 7.86
CA VAL A 280 -5.84 -13.66 9.31
C VAL A 280 -7.13 -14.14 10.00
N PRO A 281 -7.05 -15.09 10.94
CA PRO A 281 -8.21 -15.52 11.73
C PRO A 281 -8.83 -14.33 12.45
N THR A 282 -10.16 -14.30 12.57
CA THR A 282 -10.90 -13.13 13.11
C THR A 282 -10.43 -12.71 14.49
N GLY A 283 -10.03 -13.66 15.36
CA GLY A 283 -9.50 -13.37 16.70
C GLY A 283 -8.14 -12.66 16.73
N TYR A 284 -7.41 -12.64 15.62
CA TYR A 284 -6.12 -11.96 15.47
C TYR A 284 -6.16 -10.80 14.46
N ALA A 285 -7.25 -10.67 13.70
CA ALA A 285 -7.39 -9.65 12.66
C ALA A 285 -7.73 -8.27 13.24
N THR A 286 -8.43 -8.21 14.37
CA THR A 286 -8.66 -6.95 15.12
C THR A 286 -7.50 -6.65 16.05
N ASP A 287 -7.46 -5.44 16.61
CA ASP A 287 -6.41 -5.06 17.56
C ASP A 287 -6.44 -5.97 18.79
N ASN A 288 -5.30 -6.55 19.13
CA ASN A 288 -5.20 -7.56 20.18
C ASN A 288 -3.81 -7.56 20.84
N GLY A 289 -3.69 -8.09 22.05
CA GLY A 289 -2.41 -8.10 22.76
C GLY A 289 -1.44 -9.18 22.24
N ALA A 290 -1.96 -10.24 21.63
CA ALA A 290 -1.13 -11.34 21.11
C ALA A 290 -0.19 -10.90 19.98
N MET A 291 -0.64 -10.02 19.08
CA MET A 291 0.22 -9.48 18.01
C MET A 291 1.38 -8.65 18.57
N ILE A 292 1.14 -7.92 19.66
CA ILE A 292 2.15 -7.13 20.35
C ILE A 292 3.13 -8.04 21.08
N ALA A 293 2.64 -9.08 21.76
CA ALA A 293 3.48 -10.06 22.45
C ALA A 293 4.40 -10.79 21.46
N TRP A 294 3.85 -11.31 20.37
CA TRP A 294 4.62 -12.02 19.35
C TRP A 294 5.68 -11.15 18.69
N THR A 295 5.32 -9.94 18.28
CA THR A 295 6.28 -9.01 17.67
C THR A 295 7.32 -8.53 18.69
N GLY A 296 6.94 -8.42 19.97
CA GLY A 296 7.86 -8.17 21.08
C GLY A 296 8.92 -9.25 21.23
N ILE A 297 8.54 -10.53 21.13
CA ILE A 297 9.46 -11.67 21.11
C ILE A 297 10.41 -11.57 19.91
N LEU A 298 9.88 -11.33 18.71
CA LEU A 298 10.69 -11.22 17.50
C LEU A 298 11.72 -10.10 17.63
N ALA A 299 11.32 -8.93 18.11
CA ALA A 299 12.22 -7.81 18.34
C ALA A 299 13.27 -8.11 19.42
N TYR A 300 12.84 -8.64 20.56
CA TYR A 300 13.74 -8.92 21.70
C TYR A 300 14.81 -9.98 21.37
N THR A 301 14.41 -11.06 20.72
CA THR A 301 15.32 -12.14 20.30
C THR A 301 16.36 -11.66 19.28
N HIS A 302 16.14 -10.51 18.64
CA HIS A 302 17.07 -9.87 17.71
C HIS A 302 17.75 -8.63 18.33
N GLY A 303 17.80 -8.56 19.67
CA GLY A 303 18.56 -7.55 20.41
C GLY A 303 17.88 -6.19 20.55
N MET A 304 16.61 -6.06 20.15
CA MET A 304 15.88 -4.81 20.28
C MET A 304 15.23 -4.71 21.67
N THR A 305 15.62 -3.69 22.42
CA THR A 305 14.99 -3.31 23.69
C THR A 305 14.68 -1.82 23.70
N THR A 306 13.74 -1.40 24.54
CA THR A 306 13.35 0.00 24.68
C THR A 306 13.66 0.46 26.11
N PRO A 307 14.73 1.26 26.31
CA PRO A 307 15.00 1.89 27.60
C PRO A 307 13.80 2.71 28.07
N LEU A 308 13.53 2.73 29.37
CA LEU A 308 12.36 3.40 29.96
C LEU A 308 12.33 4.91 29.63
N GLU A 309 13.50 5.54 29.52
CA GLU A 309 13.65 6.97 29.18
C GLU A 309 13.33 7.24 27.70
N ARG A 310 13.45 6.21 26.85
CA ARG A 310 13.21 6.27 25.41
C ARG A 310 11.88 5.62 25.00
N SER A 311 11.09 5.11 25.94
CA SER A 311 9.80 4.47 25.68
C SER A 311 8.65 5.46 25.51
N HIS A 312 8.92 6.66 24.97
CA HIS A 312 7.88 7.63 24.64
C HIS A 312 6.99 7.08 23.52
N ILE A 313 5.71 7.44 23.57
CA ILE A 313 4.77 7.08 22.50
C ILE A 313 5.13 7.81 21.21
N ASP A 314 4.75 7.23 20.09
CA ASP A 314 4.87 7.86 18.77
C ASP A 314 3.56 7.65 18.01
N SER A 315 2.70 8.68 18.02
CA SER A 315 1.36 8.59 17.42
C SER A 315 1.39 8.39 15.91
N ASP A 316 2.50 8.77 15.27
CA ASP A 316 2.64 8.85 13.83
C ASP A 316 3.70 7.86 13.30
N TRP A 317 4.07 6.86 14.13
CA TRP A 317 5.15 5.93 13.85
C TRP A 317 4.88 5.12 12.58
N ARG A 318 5.50 5.51 11.46
CA ARG A 318 5.24 4.87 10.17
C ARG A 318 5.84 3.48 10.13
N ILE A 319 5.14 2.56 9.49
CA ILE A 319 5.62 1.19 9.28
C ILE A 319 6.96 1.15 8.52
N ASP A 320 7.17 2.11 7.61
CA ASP A 320 8.40 2.28 6.81
C ASP A 320 9.63 2.70 7.64
N GLU A 321 9.41 3.19 8.86
CA GLU A 321 10.46 3.67 9.76
C GLU A 321 11.04 2.55 10.64
N VAL A 322 10.38 1.39 10.66
CA VAL A 322 10.69 0.28 11.56
C VAL A 322 11.64 -0.69 10.89
N GLU A 323 12.75 -1.00 11.57
CA GLU A 323 13.64 -2.08 11.18
C GLU A 323 13.10 -3.42 11.65
N VAL A 324 13.22 -4.42 10.79
CA VAL A 324 12.64 -5.74 11.02
C VAL A 324 13.75 -6.80 10.87
N PRO A 325 14.73 -6.84 11.81
CA PRO A 325 15.94 -7.66 11.69
C PRO A 325 15.67 -9.18 11.72
N TRP A 326 14.50 -9.60 12.19
CA TRP A 326 14.07 -11.00 12.19
C TRP A 326 13.62 -11.51 10.81
N ARG A 327 13.52 -10.62 9.83
CA ARG A 327 13.13 -10.95 8.47
C ARG A 327 14.37 -11.02 7.57
N LYS A 328 14.36 -11.99 6.65
CA LYS A 328 15.28 -12.04 5.51
C LYS A 328 14.52 -11.68 4.24
N GLU A 329 15.21 -11.14 3.24
CA GLU A 329 14.59 -10.90 1.94
C GLU A 329 14.17 -12.25 1.33
N GLY A 330 12.89 -12.35 0.94
CA GLY A 330 12.36 -13.52 0.24
C GLY A 330 12.85 -13.57 -1.20
N SER A 331 12.83 -14.78 -1.79
CA SER A 331 13.11 -14.92 -3.21
C SER A 331 11.97 -14.28 -4.01
N LYS A 332 12.32 -13.42 -4.97
CA LYS A 332 11.33 -12.96 -5.98
C LYS A 332 10.93 -14.19 -6.79
N SER A 333 9.64 -14.53 -6.78
CA SER A 333 9.15 -15.62 -7.62
C SER A 333 9.02 -15.14 -9.07
N GLU A 334 9.32 -16.02 -10.03
CA GLU A 334 8.81 -15.84 -11.39
C GLU A 334 7.30 -16.12 -11.32
N LEU A 335 6.50 -15.09 -11.01
CA LEU A 335 5.05 -15.19 -11.12
C LEU A 335 4.74 -15.67 -12.54
N LYS A 336 4.23 -16.90 -12.63
CA LYS A 336 3.67 -17.44 -13.86
C LYS A 336 2.36 -16.71 -14.07
N ILE A 337 2.43 -15.53 -14.66
CA ILE A 337 1.23 -14.86 -15.13
C ILE A 337 0.56 -15.85 -16.08
N GLY A 338 -0.62 -16.35 -15.70
CA GLY A 338 -1.29 -17.44 -16.41
C GLY A 338 -1.30 -17.15 -17.90
N ARG A 339 -0.67 -18.02 -18.70
CA ARG A 339 -0.77 -18.01 -20.16
C ARG A 339 -2.20 -18.44 -20.50
N GLY A 340 -3.13 -17.50 -20.48
CA GLY A 340 -4.44 -17.69 -21.09
C GLY A 340 -4.20 -17.74 -22.60
N GLU A 341 -4.27 -18.94 -23.17
CA GLU A 341 -4.36 -19.13 -24.62
C GLU A 341 -5.75 -18.70 -25.09
N ASP A 342 -6.02 -17.40 -25.12
CA ASP A 342 -7.16 -16.86 -25.85
C ASP A 342 -6.69 -16.55 -27.28
N ALA A 343 -6.68 -17.59 -28.10
CA ALA A 343 -6.60 -17.46 -29.54
C ALA A 343 -7.97 -17.01 -30.08
N GLU A 344 -8.08 -15.75 -30.50
CA GLU A 344 -9.17 -15.35 -31.39
C GLU A 344 -8.79 -15.56 -32.87
N PRO A 345 -9.72 -16.06 -33.72
CA PRO A 345 -9.42 -16.48 -35.07
C PRO A 345 -9.63 -15.31 -36.05
N SER A 346 -8.56 -14.62 -36.45
CA SER A 346 -8.61 -13.72 -37.61
C SER A 346 -7.21 -13.25 -38.03
N GLY A 347 -6.57 -13.99 -38.93
CA GLY A 347 -5.66 -13.52 -40.00
C GLY A 347 -4.45 -12.63 -39.71
N SER A 348 -4.26 -12.12 -38.49
CA SER A 348 -3.25 -11.14 -38.10
C SER A 348 -2.33 -11.76 -37.04
N LYS A 349 -1.01 -11.74 -37.27
CA LYS A 349 -0.01 -12.30 -36.37
C LYS A 349 0.24 -11.34 -35.19
N MET A 350 -0.75 -11.20 -34.30
CA MET A 350 -0.55 -10.43 -33.07
C MET A 350 0.26 -11.25 -32.06
N VAL A 351 1.25 -10.61 -31.42
CA VAL A 351 2.13 -11.25 -30.41
C VAL A 351 1.99 -10.53 -29.08
N LEU A 352 1.63 -11.24 -28.01
CA LEU A 352 1.61 -10.66 -26.66
C LEU A 352 3.06 -10.33 -26.22
N ILE A 353 3.34 -9.05 -25.98
CA ILE A 353 4.66 -8.56 -25.54
C ILE A 353 4.75 -8.57 -24.01
N SER A 354 3.69 -8.12 -23.35
CA SER A 354 3.68 -7.96 -21.90
C SER A 354 2.25 -8.11 -21.38
N LYS A 355 2.11 -8.95 -20.35
CA LYS A 355 0.88 -9.05 -19.57
C LYS A 355 0.97 -8.11 -18.37
N GLY A 356 -0.01 -7.23 -18.19
CA GLY A 356 -0.01 -6.23 -17.13
C GLY A 356 -1.11 -6.49 -16.11
N ALA A 357 -1.03 -5.82 -14.95
CA ALA A 357 -2.12 -5.83 -13.97
C ALA A 357 -3.40 -5.27 -14.58
N GLU A 358 -3.31 -4.27 -15.45
CA GLU A 358 -4.50 -3.53 -15.92
C GLU A 358 -4.72 -3.58 -17.43
N ALA A 359 -3.66 -3.82 -18.19
CA ALA A 359 -3.72 -3.90 -19.63
C ALA A 359 -2.60 -4.80 -20.17
N ASP A 360 -2.93 -5.50 -21.24
CA ASP A 360 -2.00 -6.33 -22.00
C ASP A 360 -1.50 -5.58 -23.23
N LEU A 361 -0.22 -5.71 -23.51
CA LEU A 361 0.42 -5.10 -24.67
C LEU A 361 0.66 -6.15 -25.75
N TRP A 362 0.07 -5.92 -26.92
CA TRP A 362 0.20 -6.77 -28.10
C TRP A 362 0.96 -6.03 -29.19
N LEU A 363 1.83 -6.74 -29.89
CA LEU A 363 2.49 -6.30 -31.11
C LEU A 363 1.66 -6.73 -32.30
N ASP A 364 1.32 -5.81 -33.19
CA ASP A 364 0.85 -6.14 -34.53
C ASP A 364 1.87 -5.61 -35.54
N GLU A 365 2.48 -6.52 -36.30
CA GLU A 365 3.54 -6.22 -37.28
C GLU A 365 2.98 -5.58 -38.56
N ASP A 366 1.68 -5.71 -38.85
CA ASP A 366 1.08 -5.30 -40.14
C ASP A 366 -0.30 -4.63 -39.98
N TRP A 367 -0.49 -3.84 -38.92
CA TRP A 367 -1.71 -3.06 -38.76
C TRP A 367 -1.75 -1.92 -39.79
N ASN A 368 -2.56 -2.10 -40.84
CA ASN A 368 -2.66 -1.17 -41.98
C ASN A 368 -1.28 -0.86 -42.62
N GLY A 369 -0.42 -1.87 -42.80
CA GLY A 369 0.92 -1.70 -43.37
C GLY A 369 1.94 -1.09 -42.40
N ARG A 370 1.67 -1.12 -41.09
CA ARG A 370 2.53 -0.53 -40.05
C ARG A 370 2.62 -1.41 -38.82
N ARG A 371 3.79 -1.37 -38.19
CA ARG A 371 4.03 -1.98 -36.89
C ARG A 371 3.45 -1.11 -35.75
N VAL A 372 2.61 -1.69 -34.90
CA VAL A 372 1.92 -0.98 -33.82
C VAL A 372 1.89 -1.77 -32.52
N ILE A 373 1.69 -1.05 -31.42
CA ILE A 373 1.36 -1.61 -30.11
C ILE A 373 -0.14 -1.45 -29.88
N ILE A 374 -0.81 -2.52 -29.47
CA ILE A 374 -2.20 -2.52 -29.05
C ILE A 374 -2.22 -2.76 -27.54
N LYS A 375 -2.61 -1.74 -26.77
CA LYS A 375 -2.84 -1.84 -25.33
C LYS A 375 -4.30 -2.17 -25.08
N ARG A 376 -4.62 -3.39 -24.64
CA ARG A 376 -5.99 -3.87 -24.43
C ARG A 376 -6.26 -4.13 -22.95
N ARG A 377 -7.39 -3.66 -22.43
CA ARG A 377 -7.79 -3.82 -21.03
C ARG A 377 -8.72 -5.01 -20.86
N GLY A 378 -8.19 -6.09 -20.30
CA GLY A 378 -8.94 -7.30 -19.98
C GLY A 378 -9.96 -7.08 -18.86
N LYS A 379 -11.02 -7.89 -18.84
CA LYS A 379 -12.04 -7.86 -17.78
C LYS A 379 -11.43 -8.23 -16.43
N LYS A 380 -11.90 -7.59 -15.35
CA LYS A 380 -11.53 -7.96 -13.99
C LYS A 380 -12.65 -8.72 -13.31
N SER A 381 -12.42 -10.01 -13.07
CA SER A 381 -13.41 -10.95 -12.51
C SER A 381 -13.89 -10.53 -11.11
N TYR A 382 -13.03 -9.86 -10.35
CA TYR A 382 -13.32 -9.43 -9.00
C TYR A 382 -14.24 -8.20 -8.91
N ARG A 383 -14.41 -7.43 -10.00
CA ARG A 383 -15.24 -6.23 -10.03
C ARG A 383 -16.65 -6.54 -10.51
N HIS A 384 -17.63 -5.74 -10.09
CA HIS A 384 -18.96 -5.77 -10.69
C HIS A 384 -18.88 -5.54 -12.22
N PRO A 385 -19.60 -6.30 -13.07
CA PRO A 385 -19.49 -6.19 -14.52
C PRO A 385 -19.71 -4.78 -15.07
N ASP A 386 -20.75 -4.09 -14.60
CA ASP A 386 -21.06 -2.72 -15.04
C ASP A 386 -19.96 -1.73 -14.62
N LEU A 387 -19.44 -1.87 -13.40
CA LEU A 387 -18.35 -1.04 -12.89
C LEU A 387 -17.06 -1.26 -13.69
N ASP A 388 -16.71 -2.52 -13.95
CA ASP A 388 -15.53 -2.87 -14.71
C ASP A 388 -15.59 -2.36 -16.16
N GLU A 389 -16.74 -2.50 -16.79
CA GLU A 389 -16.99 -2.01 -18.15
C GLU A 389 -16.82 -0.49 -18.23
N GLU A 390 -17.44 0.26 -17.31
CA GLU A 390 -17.33 1.72 -17.24
C GLU A 390 -15.89 2.16 -16.97
N LEU A 391 -15.21 1.53 -16.03
CA LEU A 391 -13.82 1.84 -15.69
C LEU A 391 -12.86 1.60 -16.86
N ARG A 392 -12.97 0.44 -17.53
CA ARG A 392 -12.09 0.12 -18.66
C ARG A 392 -12.35 1.08 -19.84
N ARG A 393 -13.60 1.44 -20.10
CA ARG A 393 -13.97 2.45 -21.10
C ARG A 393 -13.37 3.82 -20.75
N TYR A 394 -13.63 4.32 -19.53
CA TYR A 394 -13.13 5.61 -19.06
C TYR A 394 -11.61 5.69 -19.14
N ARG A 395 -10.89 4.68 -18.65
CA ARG A 395 -9.42 4.68 -18.63
C ARG A 395 -8.78 4.58 -20.00
N THR A 396 -9.42 3.87 -20.94
CA THR A 396 -8.97 3.81 -22.34
C THR A 396 -8.97 5.22 -22.95
N VAL A 397 -10.03 6.00 -22.70
CA VAL A 397 -10.12 7.39 -23.17
C VAL A 397 -9.16 8.30 -22.39
N HIS A 398 -9.17 8.20 -21.06
CA HIS A 398 -8.39 9.07 -20.19
C HIS A 398 -6.87 8.94 -20.42
N GLU A 399 -6.37 7.72 -20.58
CA GLU A 399 -4.95 7.49 -20.87
C GLU A 399 -4.57 8.11 -22.23
N ALA A 400 -5.42 7.96 -23.24
CA ALA A 400 -5.18 8.58 -24.54
C ALA A 400 -5.16 10.11 -24.47
N GLU A 401 -6.05 10.71 -23.67
CA GLU A 401 -6.07 12.15 -23.40
C GLU A 401 -4.79 12.63 -22.70
N ILE A 402 -4.30 11.89 -21.70
CA ILE A 402 -3.06 12.21 -20.98
C ILE A 402 -1.86 12.14 -21.95
N ILE A 403 -1.75 11.07 -22.73
CA ILE A 403 -0.67 10.90 -23.72
C ILE A 403 -0.68 12.07 -24.72
N HIS A 404 -1.86 12.46 -25.20
CA HIS A 404 -2.01 13.60 -26.10
C HIS A 404 -1.60 14.93 -25.43
N ARG A 405 -2.02 15.14 -24.18
CA ARG A 405 -1.66 16.33 -23.40
C ARG A 405 -0.15 16.41 -23.13
N ALA A 406 0.48 15.28 -22.78
CA ALA A 406 1.92 15.17 -22.62
C ALA A 406 2.66 15.54 -23.92
N LYS A 407 2.16 15.03 -25.05
CA LYS A 407 2.71 15.37 -26.38
C LYS A 407 2.65 16.86 -26.68
N ARG A 408 1.50 17.51 -26.39
CA ARG A 408 1.34 18.97 -26.52
C ARG A 408 2.26 19.76 -25.62
N ALA A 409 2.64 19.22 -24.46
CA ALA A 409 3.63 19.80 -23.57
C ALA A 409 5.08 19.60 -24.05
N GLY A 410 5.29 18.98 -25.22
CA GLY A 410 6.61 18.72 -25.79
C GLY A 410 7.32 17.50 -25.20
N VAL A 411 6.56 16.58 -24.61
CA VAL A 411 7.04 15.27 -24.15
C VAL A 411 6.97 14.29 -25.31
N SER A 412 8.02 13.50 -25.51
CA SER A 412 8.03 12.51 -26.57
C SER A 412 7.22 11.30 -26.10
N THR A 413 6.07 11.07 -26.73
CA THR A 413 5.15 9.97 -26.44
C THR A 413 4.74 9.27 -27.74
N PRO A 414 4.33 8.00 -27.70
CA PRO A 414 3.80 7.28 -28.86
C PRO A 414 2.68 8.07 -29.56
N ILE A 415 2.67 8.04 -30.90
CA ILE A 415 1.50 8.50 -31.65
C ILE A 415 0.35 7.53 -31.38
N ILE A 416 -0.79 8.05 -30.94
CA ILE A 416 -2.03 7.27 -30.87
C ILE A 416 -2.67 7.28 -32.25
N TYR A 417 -2.86 6.11 -32.84
CA TYR A 417 -3.52 5.94 -34.14
C TYR A 417 -5.02 5.75 -33.99
N GLN A 418 -5.45 5.00 -32.97
CA GLN A 418 -6.85 4.72 -32.70
C GLN A 418 -7.08 4.56 -31.19
N VAL A 419 -8.19 5.12 -30.72
CA VAL A 419 -8.74 4.84 -29.39
C VAL A 419 -10.06 4.13 -29.62
N ASP A 420 -10.19 2.92 -29.08
CA ASP A 420 -11.39 2.10 -29.17
C ASP A 420 -11.97 1.86 -27.77
N PRO A 421 -12.88 2.74 -27.29
CA PRO A 421 -13.49 2.59 -25.98
C PRO A 421 -14.38 1.34 -25.86
N GLU A 422 -14.94 0.86 -26.97
CA GLU A 422 -15.83 -0.32 -26.99
C GLU A 422 -15.04 -1.63 -27.00
N GLY A 423 -13.89 -1.68 -27.68
CA GLY A 423 -12.92 -2.77 -27.57
C GLY A 423 -11.94 -2.63 -26.39
N LYS A 424 -12.02 -1.51 -25.64
CA LYS A 424 -11.14 -1.17 -24.50
C LYS A 424 -9.66 -1.25 -24.88
N ALA A 425 -9.34 -0.70 -26.05
CA ALA A 425 -8.03 -0.79 -26.66
C ALA A 425 -7.52 0.57 -27.15
N ILE A 426 -6.21 0.77 -27.04
CA ILE A 426 -5.51 1.89 -27.66
C ILE A 426 -4.49 1.31 -28.64
N VAL A 427 -4.59 1.71 -29.91
CA VAL A 427 -3.59 1.39 -30.92
C VAL A 427 -2.63 2.57 -31.01
N MET A 428 -1.37 2.31 -30.74
CA MET A 428 -0.32 3.32 -30.67
C MET A 428 0.95 2.90 -31.40
N GLN A 429 1.79 3.88 -31.69
CA GLN A 429 3.07 3.69 -32.35
C GLN A 429 3.96 2.69 -31.61
N TYR A 430 4.48 1.71 -32.36
CA TYR A 430 5.65 0.98 -31.92
C TYR A 430 6.86 1.93 -31.93
N VAL A 431 7.42 2.22 -30.76
CA VAL A 431 8.58 3.10 -30.64
C VAL A 431 9.84 2.25 -30.77
N GLU A 432 10.57 2.44 -31.87
CA GLU A 432 11.88 1.82 -32.08
C GLU A 432 12.91 2.33 -31.06
N GLY A 433 13.68 1.41 -30.48
CA GLY A 433 14.69 1.71 -29.48
C GLY A 433 14.77 0.63 -28.40
N VAL A 434 15.59 0.90 -27.38
CA VAL A 434 15.77 0.02 -26.22
C VAL A 434 15.22 0.70 -24.98
N ARG A 435 14.73 -0.07 -24.00
CA ARG A 435 14.29 0.54 -22.73
C ARG A 435 15.49 1.21 -22.06
N VAL A 436 15.30 2.35 -21.41
CA VAL A 436 16.40 3.08 -20.75
C VAL A 436 17.12 2.19 -19.74
N ARG A 437 16.39 1.31 -19.05
CA ARG A 437 16.97 0.33 -18.14
C ARG A 437 18.07 -0.52 -18.80
N GLU A 438 17.84 -0.97 -20.04
CA GLU A 438 18.76 -1.79 -20.82
C GLU A 438 19.85 -0.92 -21.48
N ALA A 439 19.48 0.27 -21.98
CA ALA A 439 20.40 1.21 -22.62
C ALA A 439 21.56 1.63 -21.70
N LEU A 440 21.30 1.71 -20.39
CA LEU A 440 22.28 2.15 -19.41
C LEU A 440 23.52 1.26 -19.36
N GLU A 441 23.41 -0.02 -19.69
CA GLU A 441 24.56 -0.95 -19.69
C GLU A 441 25.51 -0.67 -20.86
N SER A 442 24.97 -0.29 -22.02
CA SER A 442 25.72 -0.11 -23.26
C SER A 442 26.20 1.32 -23.52
N LEU A 443 25.53 2.32 -22.97
CA LEU A 443 25.86 3.73 -23.23
C LEU A 443 27.16 4.14 -22.52
N ASP A 444 27.93 5.03 -23.17
CA ASP A 444 29.07 5.65 -22.52
C ASP A 444 28.64 6.67 -21.46
N HIS A 445 29.63 7.16 -20.72
CA HIS A 445 29.41 8.06 -19.61
C HIS A 445 28.70 9.37 -20.03
N GLY A 446 29.14 10.01 -21.11
CA GLY A 446 28.58 11.28 -21.57
C GLY A 446 27.14 11.13 -22.07
N ASP A 447 26.85 10.04 -22.77
CA ASP A 447 25.52 9.73 -23.27
C ASP A 447 24.53 9.42 -22.16
N ARG A 448 24.95 8.72 -21.08
CA ARG A 448 24.09 8.50 -19.90
C ARG A 448 23.71 9.83 -19.24
N VAL A 449 24.66 10.73 -19.04
CA VAL A 449 24.41 12.07 -18.46
C VAL A 449 23.47 12.87 -19.36
N ARG A 450 23.70 12.88 -20.67
CA ARG A 450 22.84 13.53 -21.65
C ARG A 450 21.41 12.96 -21.60
N LEU A 451 21.27 11.64 -21.60
CA LEU A 451 19.99 10.95 -21.51
C LEU A 451 19.21 11.34 -20.26
N PHE A 452 19.84 11.27 -19.08
CA PHE A 452 19.16 11.60 -17.82
C PHE A 452 18.78 13.07 -17.72
N ARG A 453 19.61 13.98 -18.25
CA ARG A 453 19.24 15.39 -18.38
C ARG A 453 18.01 15.58 -19.27
N LEU A 454 17.95 14.89 -20.42
CA LEU A 454 16.77 14.92 -21.30
C LEU A 454 15.52 14.34 -20.62
N ILE A 455 15.65 13.23 -19.89
CA ILE A 455 14.55 12.65 -19.11
C ILE A 455 14.06 13.68 -18.08
N GLY A 456 14.97 14.37 -17.39
CA GLY A 456 14.64 15.45 -16.45
C GLY A 456 13.85 16.58 -17.10
N VAL A 457 14.27 17.03 -18.29
CA VAL A 457 13.55 18.04 -19.08
C VAL A 457 12.14 17.57 -19.43
N LYS A 458 11.98 16.31 -19.86
CA LYS A 458 10.67 15.74 -20.20
C LYS A 458 9.77 15.61 -18.96
N ALA A 459 10.31 15.16 -17.83
CA ALA A 459 9.59 15.10 -16.56
C ALA A 459 9.15 16.51 -16.09
N GLY A 460 10.01 17.51 -16.25
CA GLY A 460 9.67 18.90 -15.96
C GLY A 460 8.51 19.40 -16.83
N ARG A 461 8.50 19.03 -18.12
CA ARG A 461 7.38 19.37 -19.03
C ARG A 461 6.08 18.67 -18.65
N LEU A 462 6.12 17.40 -18.22
CA LEU A 462 4.94 16.70 -17.69
C LEU A 462 4.36 17.44 -16.48
N HIS A 463 5.19 17.68 -15.47
CA HIS A 463 4.77 18.33 -14.23
C HIS A 463 4.30 19.77 -14.48
N GLY A 464 4.95 20.52 -15.37
CA GLY A 464 4.53 21.86 -15.78
C GLY A 464 3.18 21.87 -16.50
N ALA A 465 2.84 20.79 -17.21
CA ALA A 465 1.51 20.59 -17.79
C ALA A 465 0.47 20.11 -16.76
N GLY A 466 0.85 19.92 -15.50
CA GLY A 466 0.02 19.37 -14.43
C GLY A 466 -0.27 17.87 -14.59
N ILE A 467 0.64 17.13 -15.24
CA ILE A 467 0.57 15.67 -15.38
C ILE A 467 1.58 15.06 -14.41
N ILE A 468 1.10 14.19 -13.52
CA ILE A 468 1.92 13.29 -12.72
C ILE A 468 1.89 11.93 -13.43
N HIS A 469 3.04 11.32 -13.66
CA HIS A 469 3.15 10.05 -14.38
C HIS A 469 2.75 8.86 -13.50
N GLY A 470 3.05 8.89 -12.21
CA GLY A 470 2.67 7.86 -11.23
C GLY A 470 3.50 6.57 -11.28
N ASP A 471 4.31 6.38 -12.31
CA ASP A 471 5.26 5.26 -12.48
C ASP A 471 6.47 5.67 -13.34
N LEU A 472 7.08 6.78 -12.94
CA LEU A 472 8.21 7.37 -13.65
C LEU A 472 9.48 6.54 -13.43
N THR A 473 9.65 5.49 -14.22
CA THR A 473 10.80 4.57 -14.16
C THR A 473 11.46 4.41 -15.54
N THR A 474 12.71 3.94 -15.56
CA THR A 474 13.44 3.68 -16.83
C THR A 474 12.93 2.46 -17.60
N SER A 475 12.07 1.64 -17.00
CA SER A 475 11.38 0.55 -17.71
C SER A 475 10.26 1.07 -18.60
N ASN A 476 9.68 2.23 -18.25
CA ASN A 476 8.59 2.89 -18.97
C ASN A 476 9.08 3.99 -19.92
N ILE A 477 10.38 4.03 -20.19
CA ILE A 477 11.01 4.98 -21.11
C ILE A 477 11.85 4.21 -22.13
N ILE A 478 11.63 4.49 -23.41
CA ILE A 478 12.43 3.96 -24.53
C ILE A 478 13.42 5.03 -24.98
N TRP A 479 14.68 4.63 -25.16
CA TRP A 479 15.72 5.42 -25.77
C TRP A 479 15.92 5.00 -27.23
N ASN A 480 15.71 5.94 -28.15
CA ASN A 480 15.86 5.72 -29.58
C ASN A 480 17.19 6.27 -30.16
N GLY A 481 18.13 6.68 -29.30
CA GLY A 481 19.39 7.34 -29.69
C GLY A 481 19.34 8.88 -29.70
N GLU A 482 18.15 9.47 -29.79
CA GLU A 482 17.99 10.93 -29.88
C GLU A 482 17.20 11.53 -28.71
N SER A 483 16.06 10.93 -28.36
CA SER A 483 15.15 11.43 -27.33
C SER A 483 14.59 10.28 -26.48
N PRO A 484 14.37 10.49 -25.17
CA PRO A 484 13.60 9.54 -24.37
C PRO A 484 12.12 9.62 -24.72
N PHE A 485 11.48 8.48 -24.97
CA PHE A 485 10.05 8.31 -25.22
C PHE A 485 9.36 7.66 -24.03
N PHE A 486 8.31 8.29 -23.52
CA PHE A 486 7.53 7.83 -22.38
C PHE A 486 6.34 7.02 -22.89
N ILE A 487 6.22 5.75 -22.48
CA ILE A 487 5.34 4.78 -23.15
C ILE A 487 4.16 4.27 -22.32
N ASP A 488 4.17 4.42 -20.99
CA ASP A 488 3.09 3.92 -20.13
C ASP A 488 2.51 5.01 -19.23
N PHE A 489 1.31 5.49 -19.54
CA PHE A 489 0.59 6.48 -18.75
C PHE A 489 -0.59 5.87 -17.99
N GLY A 490 -0.60 4.54 -17.77
CA GLY A 490 -1.72 3.85 -17.12
C GLY A 490 -1.98 4.29 -15.67
N LEU A 491 -0.96 4.82 -14.99
CA LEU A 491 -1.04 5.35 -13.62
C LEU A 491 -1.02 6.88 -13.56
N ALA A 492 -0.99 7.55 -14.71
CA ALA A 492 -0.86 8.99 -14.76
C ALA A 492 -2.14 9.69 -14.31
N GLU A 493 -1.99 10.85 -13.68
CA GLU A 493 -3.09 11.67 -13.20
C GLU A 493 -2.83 13.16 -13.41
N LEU A 494 -3.88 13.96 -13.31
CA LEU A 494 -3.78 15.42 -13.38
C LEU A 494 -3.67 16.00 -11.97
N SER A 495 -2.50 16.51 -11.61
CA SER A 495 -2.27 17.21 -10.33
C SER A 495 -1.14 18.23 -10.45
N ARG A 496 -1.19 19.26 -9.59
CA ARG A 496 -0.13 20.27 -9.41
C ARG A 496 0.54 20.21 -8.05
N GLU A 497 0.17 19.23 -7.22
CA GLU A 497 0.70 19.08 -5.86
C GLU A 497 2.21 18.80 -5.89
N ALA A 498 2.97 19.48 -5.03
CA ALA A 498 4.41 19.28 -4.96
C ALA A 498 4.81 17.91 -4.41
N GLU A 499 4.00 17.33 -3.54
CA GLU A 499 4.22 16.00 -2.97
C GLU A 499 4.23 14.92 -4.05
N LYS A 500 3.21 14.91 -4.91
CA LYS A 500 3.10 13.97 -6.03
C LYS A 500 4.22 14.11 -7.06
N ARG A 501 4.58 15.35 -7.38
CA ARG A 501 5.78 15.63 -8.17
C ARG A 501 7.02 15.05 -7.49
N GLY A 502 7.15 15.22 -6.17
CA GLY A 502 8.21 14.63 -5.37
C GLY A 502 8.25 13.11 -5.42
N VAL A 503 7.09 12.43 -5.39
CA VAL A 503 6.99 10.97 -5.53
C VAL A 503 7.51 10.49 -6.89
N ASP A 504 7.08 11.11 -8.00
CA ASP A 504 7.56 10.77 -9.34
C ASP A 504 9.09 10.92 -9.47
N LEU A 505 9.65 12.03 -8.97
CA LEU A 505 11.10 12.25 -8.97
C LEU A 505 11.81 11.23 -8.06
N HIS A 506 11.20 10.84 -6.94
CA HIS A 506 11.73 9.84 -6.03
C HIS A 506 11.75 8.44 -6.67
N LEU A 507 10.73 8.05 -7.43
CA LEU A 507 10.69 6.77 -8.17
C LEU A 507 11.86 6.65 -9.14
N MET A 508 12.12 7.70 -9.92
CA MET A 508 13.26 7.75 -10.84
C MET A 508 14.60 7.61 -10.08
N ARG A 509 14.75 8.34 -8.97
CA ARG A 509 15.97 8.31 -8.15
C ARG A 509 16.18 6.96 -7.46
N ARG A 510 15.11 6.34 -6.97
CA ARG A 510 15.14 5.01 -6.34
C ARG A 510 15.56 3.94 -7.34
N MET A 511 15.07 4.00 -8.58
CA MET A 511 15.48 3.07 -9.64
C MET A 511 16.99 3.17 -9.87
N LEU A 512 17.53 4.39 -9.93
CA LEU A 512 18.98 4.59 -10.09
C LEU A 512 19.78 3.96 -8.93
N MET A 513 19.23 3.96 -7.72
CA MET A 513 19.85 3.32 -6.55
C MET A 513 19.77 1.79 -6.58
N SER A 514 18.68 1.20 -7.08
CA SER A 514 18.44 -0.25 -7.03
C SER A 514 19.19 -1.04 -8.09
N THR A 515 19.62 -0.39 -9.18
CA THR A 515 20.32 -1.05 -10.30
C THR A 515 21.85 -1.09 -10.14
N HIS A 516 22.39 -0.82 -8.94
CA HIS A 516 23.84 -0.84 -8.66
C HIS A 516 24.68 -0.04 -9.67
N PHE A 517 24.20 1.11 -10.15
CA PHE A 517 25.03 1.93 -11.01
C PHE A 517 26.13 2.63 -10.19
N PRO A 518 27.43 2.53 -10.55
CA PRO A 518 28.48 3.36 -9.96
C PRO A 518 28.28 4.87 -10.18
N HIS A 519 27.23 5.27 -10.92
CA HIS A 519 26.96 6.63 -11.38
C HIS A 519 25.67 7.25 -10.79
N VAL A 520 25.06 6.67 -9.74
CA VAL A 520 23.77 7.15 -9.17
C VAL A 520 23.76 8.66 -8.90
N LYS A 521 24.82 9.14 -8.23
CA LYS A 521 24.92 10.54 -7.79
C LYS A 521 24.86 11.47 -9.00
N GLU A 522 25.61 11.13 -10.04
CA GLU A 522 25.75 11.95 -11.22
C GLU A 522 24.51 11.93 -12.12
N LEU A 523 23.93 10.76 -12.39
CA LEU A 523 22.70 10.65 -13.17
C LEU A 523 21.52 11.33 -12.47
N SER A 524 21.47 11.26 -11.14
CA SER A 524 20.49 12.00 -10.34
C SER A 524 20.70 13.51 -10.50
N THR A 525 21.94 13.99 -10.42
CA THR A 525 22.25 15.42 -10.62
C THR A 525 21.86 15.89 -12.03
N ALA A 526 22.23 15.14 -13.07
CA ALA A 526 21.89 15.46 -14.46
C ALA A 526 20.37 15.53 -14.68
N PHE A 527 19.64 14.57 -14.13
CA PHE A 527 18.18 14.56 -14.15
C PHE A 527 17.57 15.77 -13.42
N GLU A 528 18.02 16.07 -12.20
CA GLU A 528 17.54 17.23 -11.45
C GLU A 528 17.86 18.55 -12.16
N GLU A 529 19.03 18.68 -12.81
CA GLU A 529 19.38 19.84 -13.63
C GLU A 529 18.40 20.04 -14.79
N GLY A 530 18.10 18.98 -15.54
CA GLY A 530 17.12 19.02 -16.63
C GLY A 530 15.71 19.34 -16.13
N TYR A 531 15.34 18.83 -14.96
CA TYR A 531 14.05 19.14 -14.34
C TYR A 531 13.96 20.60 -13.91
N ARG A 532 15.00 21.13 -13.25
CA ARG A 532 15.10 22.54 -12.84
C ARG A 532 15.03 23.49 -14.02
N SER A 533 15.62 23.14 -15.17
CA SER A 533 15.61 24.02 -16.34
C SER A 533 14.21 24.28 -16.91
N ILE A 534 13.22 23.44 -16.56
CA ILE A 534 11.82 23.63 -16.97
C ILE A 534 10.96 24.18 -15.84
N MET A 535 11.08 23.63 -14.63
CA MET A 535 10.19 23.97 -13.51
C MET A 535 10.63 25.20 -12.71
N GLY A 536 11.88 25.67 -12.87
CA GLY A 536 12.39 26.86 -12.19
C GLY A 536 12.27 26.74 -10.66
N ALA A 537 11.67 27.75 -10.02
CA ALA A 537 11.52 27.79 -8.55
C ALA A 537 10.63 26.66 -8.00
N GLU A 538 9.63 26.20 -8.75
CA GLU A 538 8.76 25.09 -8.33
C GLU A 538 9.51 23.74 -8.29
N ALA A 539 10.65 23.65 -8.97
CA ALA A 539 11.47 22.45 -8.95
C ALA A 539 11.98 22.12 -7.54
N GLU A 540 12.36 23.14 -6.78
CA GLU A 540 12.95 22.98 -5.44
C GLU A 540 11.94 22.45 -4.43
N GLU A 541 10.66 22.75 -4.60
CA GLU A 541 9.60 22.21 -3.75
C GLU A 541 9.48 20.70 -3.92
N ALA A 542 9.42 20.22 -5.16
CA ALA A 542 9.36 18.79 -5.47
C ALA A 542 10.65 18.06 -5.05
N ILE A 543 11.84 18.64 -5.29
CA ILE A 543 13.12 18.04 -4.90
C ILE A 543 13.27 18.01 -3.37
N ARG A 544 12.78 19.01 -2.64
CA ARG A 544 12.71 18.96 -1.17
C ARG A 544 11.82 17.81 -0.71
N LYS A 545 10.68 17.56 -1.37
CA LYS A 545 9.81 16.41 -1.07
C LYS A 545 10.52 15.08 -1.30
N VAL A 546 11.31 14.94 -2.38
CA VAL A 546 12.18 13.75 -2.57
C VAL A 546 13.09 13.55 -1.35
N ARG A 547 13.72 14.61 -0.84
CA ARG A 547 14.63 14.51 0.32
C ARG A 547 13.89 14.16 1.61
N GLU A 548 12.66 14.65 1.81
CA GLU A 548 11.82 14.27 2.95
C GLU A 548 11.47 12.78 2.88
N ILE A 549 11.02 12.30 1.72
CA ILE A 549 10.74 10.87 1.46
C ILE A 549 12.00 10.03 1.70
N GLU A 550 13.16 10.49 1.23
CA GLU A 550 14.43 9.80 1.45
C GLU A 550 14.88 9.80 2.91
N ARG A 551 14.70 10.88 3.67
CA ARG A 551 15.07 10.90 5.10
C ARG A 551 14.25 9.91 5.91
N ARG A 552 12.96 9.76 5.58
CA ARG A 552 12.12 8.69 6.13
C ARG A 552 12.70 7.30 5.82
N GLY A 553 13.39 7.13 4.69
CA GLY A 553 14.09 5.88 4.32
C GLY A 553 15.59 5.76 4.67
N ARG A 554 16.31 6.84 5.01
CA ARG A 554 17.78 6.89 5.12
C ARG A 554 18.36 6.99 6.54
N TYR A 555 17.55 7.10 7.59
CA TYR A 555 18.11 6.97 8.96
C TYR A 555 18.84 5.61 9.19
N VAL A 556 18.69 4.66 8.25
CA VAL A 556 19.40 3.35 8.18
C VAL A 556 20.87 3.42 7.74
N LYS A 557 21.30 4.42 6.93
CA LYS A 557 22.60 4.30 6.24
C LYS A 557 23.78 4.97 6.96
N ARG A 558 23.58 5.68 8.07
CA ARG A 558 24.67 6.46 8.72
C ARG A 558 25.29 5.81 9.95
N GLU A 559 24.80 4.67 10.43
CA GLU A 559 25.41 3.96 11.58
C GLU A 559 26.29 2.76 11.18
N ASN A 560 26.44 2.47 9.88
CA ASN A 560 27.33 1.39 9.39
C ASN A 560 28.61 1.88 8.68
N GLU A 561 29.04 3.13 8.89
CA GLU A 561 30.30 3.68 8.36
C GLU A 561 31.12 4.44 9.43
N SER A 562 30.98 4.11 10.72
CA SER A 562 31.82 4.71 11.79
C SER A 562 32.77 3.74 12.51
N ASP A 563 32.94 2.50 12.03
CA ASP A 563 33.87 1.51 12.62
C ASP A 563 35.06 1.13 11.70
N MET A 564 35.54 2.04 10.86
CA MET A 564 36.77 1.82 10.06
C MET A 564 37.77 2.99 10.07
N ASP A 565 37.81 3.76 11.16
CA ASP A 565 38.94 4.68 11.43
C ASP A 565 39.41 4.49 12.88
N ALA A 566 39.80 3.26 13.21
CA ALA A 566 40.55 2.92 14.43
C ALA A 566 41.44 1.69 14.16
N ASP A 567 42.36 1.81 13.21
CA ASP A 567 43.67 1.13 13.22
C ASP A 567 44.46 1.57 11.97
N GLY A 568 45.50 2.38 12.18
CA GLY A 568 46.39 2.91 11.15
C GLY A 568 47.11 4.18 11.57
#